data_AF-A0AB37ZR23-F1
#
_entry.id   AF-A0AB37ZR23-F1
#
_cell.length_a   1.000
_cell.length_b   1.000
_cell.length_c   1.000
_cell.angle_alpha   90.00
_cell.angle_beta   90.00
_cell.angle_gamma   90.00
#
_symmetry.space_group_name_H-M   'P 1'
#
loop_
_entity.id
_entity.type
_entity.pdbx_description
1 polymer ?
#
loop_
_entity_poly.entity_id
_entity_poly.type
_entity_poly.pdbx_seq_one_letter_code
_entity_poly.pdbx_strand_id
1 'polypeptide(L)'
;MKVFVVSHLSASNASHQLICQLARIQHEHRKTVPVLVIDDRYNLTELPVSDSSTEHALFSLDDFLHCNAVSGIVANRVAQHMDKVESDWVLIDFGQHDSATCMDFIQKIARYNYLSTKLRKRNLVIMVPAMHLGTYSRTLNASFNNLPASTTASARSVQIGRLFMVTRLERVLISLPLLAGILRRMRRVALRVFRRVARSH
;
A
#
# COMPACT_ATOMS: atom_id res chain seq x y z
N MET A 1 -11.96 -5.43 -14.50
CA MET A 1 -11.09 -4.55 -13.70
C MET A 1 -9.67 -5.08 -13.68
N LYS A 2 -8.69 -4.17 -13.74
CA LYS A 2 -7.28 -4.42 -13.44
C LYS A 2 -6.85 -3.46 -12.32
N VAL A 3 -5.95 -3.90 -11.44
CA VAL A 3 -5.34 -3.02 -10.43
C VAL A 3 -3.87 -2.87 -10.77
N PHE A 4 -3.44 -1.66 -11.11
CA PHE A 4 -2.06 -1.31 -11.35
C PHE A 4 -1.48 -0.66 -10.09
N VAL A 5 -0.29 -1.09 -9.68
CA VAL A 5 0.46 -0.48 -8.58
C VAL A 5 1.73 0.07 -9.17
N VAL A 6 1.85 1.39 -9.17
CA VAL A 6 2.87 2.12 -9.93
C VAL A 6 3.78 2.87 -8.98
N SER A 7 5.08 2.74 -9.18
CA SER A 7 6.09 3.46 -8.41
C SER A 7 6.16 4.94 -8.79
N HIS A 8 6.34 5.83 -7.80
CA HIS A 8 6.51 7.28 -7.99
C HIS A 8 7.87 7.73 -8.59
N LEU A 9 8.71 6.81 -9.12
CA LEU A 9 10.13 7.08 -9.38
C LEU A 9 10.45 8.21 -10.36
N SER A 10 9.49 8.75 -11.13
CA SER A 10 9.75 9.93 -11.96
C SER A 10 8.79 11.06 -11.62
N ALA A 11 9.36 12.15 -11.12
CA ALA A 11 8.69 13.44 -11.07
C ALA A 11 8.28 13.83 -12.50
N SER A 12 7.03 14.27 -12.68
CA SER A 12 6.53 14.90 -13.91
C SER A 12 6.26 13.99 -15.11
N ASN A 13 5.38 13.00 -14.98
CA ASN A 13 4.55 12.60 -16.13
C ASN A 13 3.10 12.94 -15.82
N ALA A 14 2.43 13.63 -16.75
CA ALA A 14 1.01 13.90 -16.66
C ALA A 14 0.24 12.58 -16.48
N SER A 15 -0.72 12.53 -15.56
CA SER A 15 -1.55 11.35 -15.24
C SER A 15 -2.10 10.67 -16.51
N HIS A 16 -2.45 11.46 -17.51
CA HIS A 16 -2.87 10.99 -18.83
C HIS A 16 -1.83 10.09 -19.53
N GLN A 17 -0.56 10.53 -19.59
CA GLN A 17 0.51 9.77 -20.23
C GLN A 17 0.73 8.42 -19.56
N LEU A 18 0.70 8.39 -18.22
CA LEU A 18 0.79 7.14 -17.47
C LEU A 18 -0.34 6.19 -17.87
N ILE A 19 -1.57 6.69 -17.93
CA ILE A 19 -2.72 5.86 -18.26
C ILE A 19 -2.65 5.33 -19.71
N CYS A 20 -2.24 6.16 -20.67
CA CYS A 20 -1.99 5.73 -22.04
C CYS A 20 -0.90 4.64 -22.15
N GLN A 21 0.10 4.68 -21.27
CA GLN A 21 1.13 3.62 -21.17
C GLN A 21 0.53 2.33 -20.60
N LEU A 22 -0.20 2.42 -19.49
CA LEU A 22 -0.79 1.27 -18.82
C LEU A 22 -1.89 0.59 -19.64
N ALA A 23 -2.64 1.36 -20.44
CA ALA A 23 -3.72 0.85 -21.30
C ALA A 23 -3.25 -0.22 -22.29
N ARG A 24 -1.97 -0.19 -22.68
CA ARG A 24 -1.35 -1.16 -23.60
C ARG A 24 -1.04 -2.50 -22.96
N ILE A 25 -1.00 -2.55 -21.62
CA ILE A 25 -0.67 -3.77 -20.90
C ILE A 25 -1.86 -4.74 -21.04
N GLN A 26 -1.67 -5.71 -21.93
CA GLN A 26 -2.56 -6.84 -22.09
C GLN A 26 -2.27 -7.88 -21.01
N HIS A 27 -3.32 -8.56 -20.59
CA HIS A 27 -3.24 -9.61 -19.60
C HIS A 27 -4.32 -10.63 -19.93
N GLU A 28 -3.98 -11.90 -19.79
CA GLU A 28 -4.90 -13.00 -20.06
C GLU A 28 -6.15 -12.93 -19.20
N HIS A 29 -7.27 -13.47 -19.69
CA HIS A 29 -8.47 -13.51 -18.89
C HIS A 29 -8.25 -14.40 -17.64
N ARG A 30 -8.55 -13.86 -16.45
CA ARG A 30 -8.46 -14.59 -15.18
C ARG A 30 -9.73 -14.41 -14.36
N LYS A 31 -10.03 -15.42 -13.54
CA LYS A 31 -11.14 -15.39 -12.57
C LYS A 31 -10.87 -14.43 -11.41
N THR A 32 -9.59 -14.15 -11.12
CA THR A 32 -9.15 -13.24 -10.07
C THR A 32 -8.88 -11.84 -10.62
N VAL A 33 -8.92 -10.84 -9.74
CA VAL A 33 -8.51 -9.47 -10.06
C VAL A 33 -7.00 -9.46 -10.27
N PRO A 34 -6.50 -9.13 -11.48
CA PRO A 34 -5.07 -9.03 -11.70
C PRO A 34 -4.51 -7.78 -11.02
N VAL A 35 -3.46 -7.97 -10.21
CA VAL A 35 -2.66 -6.89 -9.61
C VAL A 35 -1.33 -6.84 -10.34
N LEU A 36 -1.13 -5.78 -11.13
CA LEU A 36 0.03 -5.56 -11.98
C LEU A 36 0.95 -4.54 -11.31
N VAL A 37 2.21 -4.91 -11.10
CA VAL A 37 3.19 -4.08 -10.39
C VAL A 37 4.15 -3.47 -11.41
N ILE A 38 4.24 -2.14 -11.43
CA ILE A 38 5.05 -1.37 -12.37
C ILE A 38 6.08 -0.58 -11.55
N ASP A 39 7.29 -1.12 -11.48
CA ASP A 39 8.40 -0.48 -10.78
C ASP A 39 9.06 0.60 -11.65
N ASP A 40 9.40 0.25 -12.88
CA ASP A 40 9.97 1.17 -13.87
C ASP A 40 9.12 1.17 -15.16
N ARG A 41 9.13 2.31 -15.85
CA ARG A 41 8.37 2.62 -17.07
C ARG A 41 9.26 2.72 -18.30
N TYR A 42 10.56 2.45 -18.21
CA TYR A 42 11.49 2.56 -19.35
C TYR A 42 11.01 1.79 -20.60
N ASN A 43 10.44 0.59 -20.43
CA ASN A 43 9.87 -0.19 -21.54
C ASN A 43 8.55 0.36 -22.10
N LEU A 44 7.94 1.36 -21.43
CA LEU A 44 6.66 1.97 -21.81
C LEU A 44 6.85 3.36 -22.44
N THR A 45 8.05 3.95 -22.37
CA THR A 45 8.36 5.28 -22.92
C THR A 45 8.61 5.30 -24.41
N GLU A 46 9.02 4.17 -25.01
CA GLU A 46 9.38 4.10 -26.44
C GLU A 46 8.18 3.95 -27.38
N LEU A 47 6.96 3.85 -26.84
CA LEU A 47 5.77 3.53 -27.62
C LEU A 47 4.97 4.81 -27.98
N PRO A 48 4.62 5.03 -29.25
CA PRO A 48 3.95 6.27 -29.71
C PRO A 48 2.60 6.43 -29.02
N VAL A 49 2.30 7.60 -28.47
CA VAL A 49 1.06 7.90 -27.70
C VAL A 49 -0.17 7.50 -28.53
N SER A 50 -1.07 6.70 -27.94
CA SER A 50 -2.30 6.28 -28.59
C SER A 50 -3.32 7.39 -28.42
N ASP A 51 -3.92 7.85 -29.52
CA ASP A 51 -4.95 8.91 -29.55
C ASP A 51 -6.31 8.47 -28.94
N SER A 52 -6.38 7.26 -28.41
CA SER A 52 -7.56 6.79 -27.67
C SER A 52 -7.75 7.65 -26.42
N SER A 53 -8.78 8.50 -26.42
CA SER A 53 -9.22 9.27 -25.27
C SER A 53 -9.33 8.35 -24.06
N THR A 54 -8.35 8.42 -23.17
CA THR A 54 -8.34 7.64 -21.94
C THR A 54 -8.70 8.59 -20.81
N GLU A 55 -9.98 8.94 -20.76
CA GLU A 55 -10.55 9.70 -19.65
C GLU A 55 -10.29 8.97 -18.34
N HIS A 56 -9.97 9.75 -17.32
CA HIS A 56 -9.63 9.22 -16.01
C HIS A 56 -10.04 10.17 -14.90
N ALA A 57 -10.45 9.58 -13.78
CA ALA A 57 -10.60 10.29 -12.53
C ALA A 57 -9.28 10.26 -11.77
N LEU A 58 -8.87 11.40 -11.24
CA LEU A 58 -7.66 11.56 -10.43
C LEU A 58 -8.07 11.89 -8.99
N PHE A 59 -7.50 11.19 -8.03
CA PHE A 59 -7.68 11.43 -6.60
C PHE A 59 -6.33 11.43 -5.87
N SER A 60 -6.19 12.29 -4.86
CA SER A 60 -5.20 12.12 -3.80
C SER A 60 -5.78 11.24 -2.70
N LEU A 61 -4.94 10.55 -1.95
CA LEU A 61 -5.38 9.83 -0.76
C LEU A 61 -6.05 10.78 0.26
N ASP A 62 -5.65 12.05 0.28
CA ASP A 62 -6.25 13.11 1.07
C ASP A 62 -7.76 13.28 0.84
N ASP A 63 -8.24 13.02 -0.37
CA ASP A 63 -9.68 13.15 -0.71
C ASP A 63 -10.53 12.20 0.16
N PHE A 64 -9.95 11.10 0.60
CA PHE A 64 -10.62 10.06 1.38
C PHE A 64 -10.43 10.20 2.90
N LEU A 65 -9.59 11.15 3.34
CA LEU A 65 -9.35 11.41 4.76
C LEU A 65 -10.52 12.18 5.39
N HIS A 66 -10.64 12.08 6.71
CA HIS A 66 -11.58 12.91 7.45
C HIS A 66 -11.05 14.36 7.58
N CYS A 67 -11.93 15.36 7.57
CA CYS A 67 -11.57 16.79 7.69
C CYS A 67 -10.71 17.10 8.91
N ASN A 68 -10.80 16.30 9.97
CA ASN A 68 -10.08 16.54 11.21
C ASN A 68 -8.69 15.88 11.26
N ALA A 69 -8.24 15.21 10.20
CA ALA A 69 -6.94 14.52 10.04
C ALA A 69 -6.58 13.43 11.09
N VAL A 70 -7.27 13.39 12.24
CA VAL A 70 -7.06 12.45 13.35
C VAL A 70 -7.78 11.11 13.11
N SER A 71 -8.85 11.13 12.31
CA SER A 71 -9.58 9.92 11.93
C SER A 71 -9.16 9.56 10.51
N GLY A 72 -8.60 8.36 10.33
CA GLY A 72 -8.05 7.87 9.06
C GLY A 72 -9.06 7.79 7.91
N ILE A 73 -8.93 6.80 7.03
CA ILE A 73 -9.72 6.77 5.80
C ILE A 73 -11.21 6.59 6.12
N VAL A 74 -12.08 7.41 5.54
CA VAL A 74 -13.52 7.33 5.80
C VAL A 74 -14.19 6.47 4.72
N ALA A 75 -14.75 5.32 5.09
CA ALA A 75 -15.37 4.40 4.13
C ALA A 75 -16.50 5.06 3.31
N ASN A 76 -17.29 5.95 3.93
CA ASN A 76 -18.34 6.69 3.24
C ASN A 76 -17.78 7.65 2.18
N ARG A 77 -16.60 8.24 2.41
CA ARG A 77 -15.94 9.07 1.40
C ARG A 77 -15.47 8.23 0.22
N VAL A 78 -14.91 7.03 0.48
CA VAL A 78 -14.56 6.09 -0.58
C VAL A 78 -15.78 5.80 -1.45
N ALA A 79 -16.93 5.46 -0.84
CA ALA A 79 -18.16 5.24 -1.60
C ALA A 79 -18.61 6.49 -2.37
N GLN A 80 -18.68 7.64 -1.72
CA GLN A 80 -19.11 8.90 -2.33
C GLN A 80 -18.28 9.31 -3.55
N HIS A 81 -16.95 9.16 -3.48
CA HIS A 81 -16.08 9.46 -4.62
C HIS A 81 -16.21 8.40 -5.71
N MET A 82 -16.17 7.10 -5.36
CA MET A 82 -16.22 6.01 -6.34
C MET A 82 -17.57 5.90 -7.06
N ASP A 83 -18.69 6.26 -6.41
CA ASP A 83 -20.01 6.24 -7.01
C ASP A 83 -20.19 7.32 -8.09
N LYS A 84 -19.42 8.41 -8.01
CA LYS A 84 -19.43 9.53 -8.98
C LYS A 84 -18.46 9.35 -10.14
N VAL A 85 -17.58 8.35 -10.09
CA VAL A 85 -16.63 8.09 -11.17
C VAL A 85 -17.36 7.57 -12.39
N GLU A 86 -17.33 8.30 -13.50
CA GLU A 86 -17.84 7.83 -14.79
C GLU A 86 -16.75 7.22 -15.67
N SER A 87 -15.51 7.68 -15.51
CA SER A 87 -14.34 7.26 -16.27
C SER A 87 -14.00 5.78 -16.09
N ASP A 88 -13.43 5.18 -17.14
CA ASP A 88 -12.95 3.79 -17.12
C ASP A 88 -11.68 3.62 -16.27
N TRP A 89 -10.94 4.70 -16.04
CA TRP A 89 -9.70 4.70 -15.28
C TRP A 89 -9.81 5.56 -14.03
N VAL A 90 -9.34 5.03 -12.91
CA VAL A 90 -9.25 5.72 -11.63
C VAL A 90 -7.82 5.70 -11.17
N LEU A 91 -7.20 6.86 -11.06
CA LEU A 91 -5.87 7.04 -10.53
C LEU A 91 -5.96 7.59 -9.11
N ILE A 92 -5.27 6.94 -8.18
CA ILE A 92 -5.20 7.35 -6.78
C ILE A 92 -3.73 7.46 -6.38
N ASP A 93 -3.34 8.67 -5.98
CA ASP A 93 -2.00 8.98 -5.53
C ASP A 93 -1.91 8.82 -4.00
N PHE A 94 -1.06 7.91 -3.51
CA PHE A 94 -0.82 7.72 -2.07
C PHE A 94 0.16 8.73 -1.48
N GLY A 95 0.86 9.51 -2.30
CA GLY A 95 1.82 10.50 -1.87
C GLY A 95 2.82 9.94 -0.87
N GLN A 96 3.00 10.66 0.24
CA GLN A 96 3.91 10.30 1.34
C GLN A 96 3.16 9.94 2.62
N HIS A 97 1.91 9.48 2.51
CA HIS A 97 1.13 9.08 3.68
C HIS A 97 1.73 7.88 4.40
N ASP A 98 1.46 7.78 5.70
CA ASP A 98 1.96 6.67 6.50
C ASP A 98 1.35 5.33 6.05
N SER A 99 2.08 4.26 6.36
CA SER A 99 1.70 2.91 5.95
C SER A 99 0.35 2.47 6.51
N ALA A 100 -0.04 2.90 7.71
CA ALA A 100 -1.31 2.50 8.30
C ALA A 100 -2.48 3.13 7.53
N THR A 101 -2.39 4.41 7.19
CA THR A 101 -3.39 5.12 6.38
C THR A 101 -3.55 4.50 5.00
N CYS A 102 -2.44 4.19 4.32
CA CYS A 102 -2.47 3.54 3.00
C CYS A 102 -3.12 2.15 3.06
N MET A 103 -2.78 1.36 4.08
CA MET A 103 -3.32 0.00 4.27
C MET A 103 -4.80 0.03 4.61
N ASP A 104 -5.24 0.98 5.43
CA ASP A 104 -6.64 1.22 5.76
C ASP A 104 -7.47 1.58 4.51
N PHE A 105 -6.90 2.41 3.64
CA PHE A 105 -7.52 2.70 2.33
C PHE A 105 -7.68 1.45 1.48
N ILE A 106 -6.61 0.66 1.31
CA ILE A 106 -6.63 -0.57 0.51
C ILE A 106 -7.75 -1.51 0.97
N GLN A 107 -7.91 -1.68 2.29
CA GLN A 107 -8.98 -2.51 2.84
C GLN A 107 -10.37 -1.95 2.54
N LYS A 108 -10.55 -0.63 2.69
CA LYS A 108 -11.85 0.03 2.47
C LYS A 108 -12.25 0.05 1.00
N ILE A 109 -11.34 0.31 0.07
CA ILE A 109 -11.64 0.26 -1.36
C ILE A 109 -11.91 -1.17 -1.85
N ALA A 110 -11.18 -2.17 -1.34
CA ALA A 110 -11.46 -3.57 -1.64
C ALA A 110 -12.84 -4.00 -1.13
N ARG A 111 -13.19 -3.60 0.11
CA ARG A 111 -14.53 -3.83 0.67
C ARG A 111 -15.62 -3.15 -0.15
N TYR A 112 -15.40 -1.91 -0.58
CA TYR A 112 -16.32 -1.22 -1.48
C TYR A 112 -16.48 -1.99 -2.80
N ASN A 113 -15.40 -2.46 -3.44
CA ASN A 113 -15.48 -3.26 -4.67
C ASN A 113 -16.17 -4.63 -4.48
N TYR A 114 -16.10 -5.20 -3.27
CA TYR A 114 -16.86 -6.40 -2.93
C TYR A 114 -18.36 -6.09 -2.88
N LEU A 115 -18.75 -5.01 -2.20
CA LEU A 115 -20.15 -4.61 -2.00
C LEU A 115 -20.81 -3.97 -3.23
N SER A 116 -20.05 -3.22 -4.02
CA SER A 116 -20.51 -2.47 -5.19
C SER A 116 -19.86 -2.99 -6.47
N THR A 117 -20.64 -3.09 -7.55
CA THR A 117 -20.14 -3.53 -8.86
C THR A 117 -19.51 -2.41 -9.68
N LYS A 118 -19.61 -1.15 -9.23
CA LYS A 118 -19.14 0.03 -9.98
C LYS A 118 -17.66 -0.05 -10.35
N LEU A 119 -16.78 -0.42 -9.41
CA LEU A 119 -15.35 -0.54 -9.71
C LEU A 119 -14.99 -1.75 -10.58
N ARG A 120 -15.82 -2.79 -10.65
CA ARG A 120 -15.48 -4.04 -11.36
C ARG A 120 -15.27 -3.86 -12.86
N LYS A 121 -15.86 -2.82 -13.45
CA LYS A 121 -15.70 -2.45 -14.87
C LYS A 121 -14.57 -1.45 -15.13
N ARG A 122 -13.96 -0.90 -14.10
CA ARG A 122 -12.93 0.15 -14.19
C ARG A 122 -11.53 -0.43 -13.98
N ASN A 123 -10.51 0.30 -14.42
CA ASN A 123 -9.12 0.05 -14.11
C ASN A 123 -8.69 0.97 -12.97
N LEU A 124 -8.11 0.40 -11.94
CA LEU A 124 -7.62 1.13 -10.77
C LEU A 124 -6.10 1.26 -10.87
N VAL A 125 -5.58 2.46 -10.71
CA VAL A 125 -4.15 2.77 -10.70
C VAL A 125 -3.83 3.37 -9.33
N ILE A 126 -2.97 2.70 -8.57
CA ILE A 126 -2.51 3.17 -7.27
C ILE A 126 -1.04 3.57 -7.41
N MET A 127 -0.76 4.87 -7.31
CA MET A 127 0.61 5.38 -7.30
C MET A 127 1.14 5.35 -5.87
N VAL A 128 2.33 4.77 -5.67
CA VAL A 128 2.92 4.55 -4.34
C VAL A 128 4.42 4.81 -4.31
N PRO A 129 5.00 5.18 -3.16
CA PRO A 129 6.45 5.26 -3.01
C PRO A 129 7.12 3.92 -3.36
N ALA A 130 8.21 3.96 -4.13
CA ALA A 130 8.93 2.78 -4.63
C ALA A 130 9.27 1.77 -3.51
N MET A 131 9.73 2.30 -2.36
CA MET A 131 10.07 1.51 -1.18
C MET A 131 8.91 0.68 -0.60
N HIS A 132 7.65 1.04 -0.91
CA HIS A 132 6.45 0.36 -0.44
C HIS A 132 5.71 -0.41 -1.53
N LEU A 133 6.21 -0.39 -2.78
CA LEU A 133 5.59 -1.02 -3.95
C LEU A 133 5.26 -2.50 -3.70
N GLY A 134 6.23 -3.28 -3.23
CA GLY A 134 6.05 -4.70 -2.92
C GLY A 134 5.10 -4.98 -1.75
N THR A 135 5.04 -4.08 -0.77
CA THR A 135 4.14 -4.21 0.38
C THR A 135 2.70 -3.95 -0.03
N TYR A 136 2.45 -2.81 -0.69
CA TYR A 136 1.09 -2.43 -1.08
C TYR A 136 0.52 -3.30 -2.20
N SER A 137 1.34 -3.76 -3.15
CA SER A 137 0.90 -4.72 -4.16
C SER A 137 0.45 -6.05 -3.56
N ARG A 138 1.18 -6.57 -2.58
CA ARG A 138 0.78 -7.79 -1.86
C ARG A 138 -0.53 -7.58 -1.10
N THR A 139 -0.69 -6.44 -0.42
CA THR A 139 -1.91 -6.12 0.31
C THR A 139 -3.09 -5.97 -0.64
N LEU A 140 -2.95 -5.23 -1.74
CA LEU A 140 -3.97 -5.09 -2.78
C LEU A 140 -4.39 -6.45 -3.33
N ASN A 141 -3.43 -7.31 -3.66
CA ASN A 141 -3.73 -8.66 -4.14
C ASN A 141 -4.48 -9.49 -3.08
N ALA A 142 -4.05 -9.43 -1.82
CA ALA A 142 -4.72 -10.14 -0.74
C ALA A 142 -6.15 -9.62 -0.52
N SER A 143 -6.34 -8.31 -0.49
CA SER A 143 -7.64 -7.68 -0.23
C SER A 143 -8.63 -7.84 -1.39
N PHE A 144 -8.19 -7.69 -2.65
CA PHE A 144 -9.09 -7.80 -3.80
C PHE A 144 -9.41 -9.26 -4.19
N ASN A 145 -8.52 -10.20 -3.88
CA ASN A 145 -8.74 -11.63 -4.18
C ASN A 145 -9.10 -12.47 -2.95
N ASN A 146 -9.38 -11.83 -1.80
CA ASN A 146 -9.71 -12.49 -0.54
C ASN A 146 -8.74 -13.61 -0.17
N LEU A 147 -7.44 -13.39 -0.43
CA LEU A 147 -6.43 -14.38 -0.07
C LEU A 147 -6.29 -14.41 1.45
N PRO A 148 -6.07 -15.60 2.05
CA PRO A 148 -5.79 -15.66 3.48
C PRO A 148 -4.60 -14.74 3.79
N ALA A 149 -4.75 -13.89 4.80
CA ALA A 149 -3.70 -12.97 5.20
C ALA A 149 -2.43 -13.78 5.48
N SER A 150 -1.41 -13.65 4.63
CA SER A 150 -0.16 -14.36 4.80
C SER A 150 0.60 -13.73 5.99
N THR A 151 0.38 -14.29 7.17
CA THR A 151 1.04 -13.91 8.43
C THR A 151 2.56 -14.11 8.40
N THR A 152 3.10 -14.73 7.34
CA THR A 152 4.54 -14.86 7.10
C THR A 152 5.25 -13.51 6.93
N ALA A 153 4.56 -12.48 6.42
CA ALA A 153 5.10 -11.12 6.36
C ALA A 153 5.16 -10.45 7.75
N SER A 154 4.20 -10.76 8.63
CA SER A 154 4.19 -10.30 10.03
C SER A 154 5.36 -10.91 10.82
N ALA A 155 5.68 -12.18 10.61
CA ALA A 155 6.84 -12.80 11.26
C ALA A 155 8.18 -12.15 10.85
N ARG A 156 8.35 -11.79 9.56
CA ARG A 156 9.53 -11.06 9.08
C ARG A 156 9.56 -9.60 9.55
N SER A 157 8.44 -8.89 9.57
CA SER A 157 8.38 -7.51 10.09
C SER A 157 8.61 -7.45 11.60
N VAL A 158 8.15 -8.44 12.36
CA VAL A 158 8.47 -8.62 13.79
C VAL A 158 9.95 -8.92 13.99
N GLN A 159 10.57 -9.74 13.13
CA GLN A 159 12.02 -9.99 13.17
C GLN A 159 12.83 -8.72 12.85
N ILE A 160 12.42 -7.94 11.85
CA ILE A 160 13.05 -6.67 11.47
C ILE A 160 12.86 -5.62 12.58
N GLY A 161 11.65 -5.49 13.13
CA GLY A 161 11.36 -4.61 14.27
C GLY A 161 12.17 -4.98 15.52
N ARG A 162 12.36 -6.29 15.77
CA ARG A 162 13.23 -6.79 16.83
C ARG A 162 14.68 -6.41 16.61
N LEU A 163 15.16 -6.44 15.36
CA LEU A 163 16.52 -6.04 15.00
C LEU A 163 16.74 -4.54 15.24
N PHE A 164 15.79 -3.69 14.85
CA PHE A 164 15.81 -2.25 15.13
C PHE A 164 15.72 -1.91 16.62
N MET A 165 14.92 -2.68 17.38
CA MET A 165 14.82 -2.50 18.82
C MET A 165 16.14 -2.88 19.51
N VAL A 166 16.77 -3.99 19.10
CA VAL A 166 18.07 -4.43 19.62
C VAL A 166 19.15 -3.40 19.33
N THR A 167 19.22 -2.87 18.11
CA THR A 167 20.23 -1.86 17.75
C THR A 167 20.01 -0.53 18.47
N ARG A 168 18.77 -0.07 18.67
CA ARG A 168 18.48 1.09 19.53
C ARG A 168 18.90 0.86 20.98
N LEU A 169 18.63 -0.33 21.54
CA LEU A 169 19.01 -0.68 22.90
C LEU A 169 20.53 -0.75 23.07
N GLU A 170 21.24 -1.32 22.10
CA GLU A 170 22.70 -1.33 22.10
C GLU A 170 23.28 0.08 22.02
N ARG A 171 22.71 0.96 21.20
CA ARG A 171 23.14 2.35 21.09
C ARG A 171 22.96 3.12 22.41
N VAL A 172 21.84 2.90 23.10
CA VAL A 172 21.56 3.50 24.42
C VAL A 172 22.50 2.92 25.50
N LEU A 173 22.75 1.62 25.46
CA LEU A 173 23.69 0.94 26.37
C LEU A 173 25.13 1.45 26.21
N ILE A 174 25.56 1.73 24.99
CA ILE A 174 26.87 2.30 24.70
C ILE A 174 26.95 3.75 25.19
N SER A 175 25.86 4.51 25.11
CA SER A 175 25.83 5.92 25.57
C SER A 175 25.78 6.10 27.10
N LEU A 176 25.51 5.05 27.88
CA LEU A 176 25.32 5.13 29.35
C LEU A 176 26.10 3.99 30.07
N PRO A 177 27.45 4.07 30.11
CA PRO A 177 28.30 2.99 30.62
C PRO A 177 28.07 2.67 32.11
N LEU A 178 27.62 3.64 32.91
CA LEU A 178 27.40 3.48 34.36
C LEU A 178 26.13 2.67 34.72
N LEU A 179 25.17 2.49 33.81
CA LEU A 179 23.90 1.78 34.06
C LEU A 179 23.83 0.39 33.40
N ALA A 180 24.90 -0.05 32.74
CA ALA A 180 24.95 -1.29 31.96
C ALA A 180 24.58 -2.54 32.77
N GLY A 181 24.91 -2.59 34.07
CA GLY A 181 24.59 -3.71 34.96
C GLY A 181 23.09 -3.88 35.22
N ILE A 182 22.36 -2.77 35.43
CA ILE A 182 20.91 -2.77 35.70
C ILE A 182 20.14 -3.05 34.40
N LEU A 183 20.55 -2.44 33.28
CA LEU A 183 19.93 -2.64 31.97
C LEU A 183 20.08 -4.08 31.46
N ARG A 184 21.19 -4.77 31.76
CA ARG A 184 21.37 -6.21 31.44
C ARG A 184 20.39 -7.11 32.20
N ARG A 185 20.00 -6.76 33.42
CA ARG A 185 18.96 -7.49 34.18
C ARG A 185 17.57 -7.22 33.58
N MET A 186 17.28 -5.96 33.25
CA MET A 186 16.03 -5.58 32.58
C MET A 186 15.84 -6.27 31.22
N ARG A 187 16.91 -6.43 30.42
CA ARG A 187 16.89 -7.18 29.15
C ARG A 187 16.41 -8.63 29.34
N ARG A 188 16.88 -9.31 30.39
CA ARG A 188 16.48 -10.70 30.68
C ARG A 188 15.02 -10.79 31.10
N VAL A 189 14.52 -9.82 31.86
CA VAL A 189 13.11 -9.76 32.27
C VAL A 189 12.21 -9.45 31.07
N ALA A 190 12.55 -8.44 30.27
CA ALA A 190 11.80 -8.08 29.06
C ALA A 190 11.72 -9.24 28.06
N LEU A 191 12.83 -9.95 27.82
CA LEU A 191 12.83 -11.13 26.94
C LEU A 191 12.02 -12.30 27.50
N ARG A 192 11.95 -12.47 28.84
CA ARG A 192 11.09 -13.50 29.46
C ARG A 192 9.62 -13.16 29.33
N VAL A 193 9.24 -11.89 29.55
CA VAL A 193 7.85 -11.43 29.39
C VAL A 193 7.42 -11.54 27.93
N PHE A 194 8.25 -11.09 26.99
CA PHE A 194 7.98 -11.23 25.56
C PHE A 194 7.86 -12.68 25.09
N ARG A 195 8.70 -13.60 25.59
CA ARG A 195 8.57 -15.04 25.29
C ARG A 195 7.31 -15.67 25.87
N ARG A 196 6.79 -15.14 26.98
CA ARG A 196 5.56 -15.62 27.61
C ARG A 196 4.34 -15.18 26.82
N VAL A 197 4.32 -13.91 26.38
CA VAL A 197 3.24 -13.34 25.56
C VAL A 197 3.23 -13.94 24.14
N ALA A 198 4.39 -14.24 23.56
CA ALA A 198 4.49 -14.88 22.24
C ALA A 198 4.13 -16.38 22.23
N ARG A 199 3.92 -17.01 23.39
CA ARG A 199 3.46 -18.41 23.51
C ARG A 199 1.98 -18.55 23.86
N SER A 200 1.30 -17.44 24.17
CA SER A 200 -0.13 -17.39 24.50
C SER A 200 -1.01 -16.92 23.34
N HIS A 201 -0.47 -16.90 22.12
CA HIS A 201 -1.16 -16.58 20.87
C HIS A 201 -0.91 -17.68 19.84
#